data_AF-A0A3D5AI40-F1
#
_entry.id   AF-A0A3D5AI40-F1
#
_cell.length_a   1.000
_cell.length_b   1.000
_cell.length_c   1.000
_cell.angle_alpha   90.00
_cell.angle_beta   90.00
_cell.angle_gamma   90.00
#
_symmetry.space_group_name_H-M   'P 1'
#
loop_
_entity.id
_entity.type
_entity.pdbx_description
1 polymer ?
#
loop_
_entity_poly.entity_id
_entity_poly.type
_entity_poly.pdbx_seq_one_letter_code
_entity_poly.pdbx_strand_id
1 'polypeptide(L)' 'MTLNKPTIDFPEGAAPSELEIKDIVVGDGDEATAGRQVVVHYVGVAHSTGEEFDAS' A
#
# COMPACT_ATOMS: atom_id res chain seq x y z
N MET A 1 12.72 -12.88 4.95
CA MET A 1 12.07 -12.46 3.69
C MET A 1 12.83 -11.25 3.21
N THR A 2 13.41 -11.26 2.00
CA THR A 2 14.02 -10.06 1.45
C THR A 2 12.90 -9.07 1.14
N LEU A 3 12.97 -7.89 1.74
CA LEU A 3 11.95 -6.85 1.58
C LEU A 3 12.11 -6.24 0.18
N ASN A 4 11.46 -6.86 -0.80
CA ASN A 4 11.42 -6.37 -2.16
C ASN A 4 10.35 -5.27 -2.26
N LYS A 5 10.53 -4.36 -3.22
CA LYS A 5 9.53 -3.34 -3.55
C LYS A 5 8.16 -4.02 -3.75
N PRO A 6 7.09 -3.55 -3.09
CA PRO A 6 5.77 -4.09 -3.33
C PRO A 6 5.39 -3.94 -4.81
N THR A 7 4.68 -4.92 -5.37
CA THR A 7 4.17 -4.89 -6.74
C THR A 7 2.65 -4.76 -6.70
N ILE A 8 2.11 -3.86 -7.52
CA ILE A 8 0.67 -3.64 -7.64
C ILE A 8 0.23 -4.09 -9.04
N ASP A 9 -0.74 -5.00 -9.08
CA ASP A 9 -1.45 -5.33 -10.32
C ASP A 9 -2.39 -4.19 -10.70
N PHE A 10 -2.62 -3.98 -12.00
CA PHE A 10 -3.48 -2.92 -12.48
C PHE A 10 -4.88 -3.01 -11.82
N PRO A 11 -5.36 -1.97 -11.13
CA PRO A 11 -6.66 -2.01 -10.48
C PRO A 11 -7.78 -2.02 -11.53
N GLU A 12 -8.57 -3.09 -11.54
CA GLU A 12 -9.72 -3.23 -12.43
C GLU A 12 -11.01 -2.70 -11.78
N GLY A 13 -11.91 -2.14 -12.59
CA GLY A 13 -13.21 -1.67 -12.14
C GLY A 13 -13.24 -0.16 -11.85
N ALA A 14 -14.33 0.27 -11.20
CA ALA A 14 -14.48 1.67 -10.81
C ALA A 14 -13.64 1.95 -9.56
N ALA A 15 -13.04 3.15 -9.51
CA ALA A 15 -12.34 3.59 -8.32
C ALA A 15 -13.27 3.59 -7.11
N PRO A 16 -12.83 3.07 -5.95
CA PRO A 16 -13.66 3.01 -4.76
C PRO A 16 -14.04 4.42 -4.28
N SER A 17 -15.25 4.59 -3.77
CA SER A 17 -15.73 5.87 -3.23
C SER A 17 -15.23 6.13 -1.80
N GLU A 18 -14.71 5.09 -1.15
CA GLU A 18 -14.19 5.10 0.22
C GLU A 18 -12.80 4.46 0.26
N LEU A 19 -12.08 4.64 1.38
CA LEU A 19 -10.79 4.00 1.57
C LEU A 19 -10.98 2.51 1.87
N GLU A 20 -10.42 1.65 1.02
CA GLU A 20 -10.37 0.21 1.24
C GLU A 20 -8.96 -0.22 1.66
N ILE A 21 -8.90 -1.18 2.59
CA ILE A 21 -7.65 -1.72 3.13
C ILE A 21 -7.75 -3.25 3.09
N LYS A 22 -6.68 -3.90 2.64
CA LYS A 22 -6.56 -5.35 2.62
C LYS A 22 -5.19 -5.78 3.12
N ASP A 23 -5.19 -6.57 4.19
CA ASP A 23 -3.97 -7.18 4.69
C ASP A 23 -3.63 -8.42 3.87
N ILE A 24 -2.44 -8.41 3.25
CA ILE A 24 -1.90 -9.57 2.54
C ILE A 24 -1.15 -10.48 3.52
N VAL A 25 -0.41 -9.86 4.44
CA VAL A 25 0.29 -10.52 5.54
C VAL A 25 0.07 -9.68 6.79
N VAL A 26 -0.47 -10.29 7.84
CA VAL A 26 -0.64 -9.65 9.14
C VAL A 26 0.67 -9.76 9.90
N GLY A 27 1.19 -8.63 10.38
CA GLY A 27 2.39 -8.61 11.22
C GLY A 27 2.07 -8.95 12.68
N ASP A 28 3.05 -9.51 13.40
CA ASP A 28 2.92 -9.88 14.82
C ASP A 28 3.39 -8.77 15.79
N GLY A 29 3.73 -7.59 15.27
CA GLY A 29 4.22 -6.45 16.06
C GLY A 29 3.11 -5.57 16.63
N ASP A 30 3.50 -4.54 17.37
CA ASP A 30 2.56 -3.54 17.90
C ASP A 30 1.88 -2.76 16.78
N GLU A 31 0.60 -2.43 16.99
CA GLU A 31 -0.18 -1.63 16.04
C GLU A 31 0.36 -0.19 15.93
N ALA A 32 0.41 0.32 14.70
CA ALA A 32 0.72 1.72 14.44
C ALA A 32 -0.43 2.63 14.92
N THR A 33 -0.13 3.54 15.85
CA THR A 33 -1.13 4.45 16.45
C THR A 33 -0.79 5.92 16.18
N ALA A 34 -1.81 6.79 16.28
CA ALA A 34 -1.65 8.21 16.03
C ALA A 34 -0.54 8.84 16.89
N GLY A 35 0.31 9.66 16.27
CA GLY A 35 1.45 10.31 16.93
C GLY A 35 2.73 9.46 16.99
N ARG A 36 2.71 8.20 16.52
CA ARG A 36 3.90 7.36 16.35
C ARG A 36 4.51 7.54 14.98
N GLN A 37 5.84 7.47 14.90
CA GLN A 37 6.56 7.41 13.63
C GLN A 37 6.65 5.98 13.14
N VAL A 38 6.47 5.78 11.83
CA VAL A 38 6.62 4.49 11.16
C VAL A 38 7.67 4.60 10.07
N VAL A 39 8.38 3.49 9.82
CA VAL A 39 9.27 3.34 8.67
C VAL A 39 8.62 2.33 7.74
N VAL A 40 8.35 2.74 6.51
CA VAL A 40 7.59 1.95 5.54
C VAL A 40 8.34 1.85 4.22
N HIS A 41 8.11 0.74 3.53
CA HIS A 41 8.38 0.64 2.10
C HIS A 41 7.04 0.67 1.37
N TYR A 42 6.88 1.57 0.40
CA TYR A 42 5.63 1.73 -0.34
C TYR A 42 5.85 1.94 -1.83
N VAL A 43 4.77 1.71 -2.58
CA VAL A 43 4.61 2.12 -3.97
C VAL A 43 3.22 2.72 -4.13
N GLY A 44 3.13 3.85 -4.82
CA GLY A 44 1.89 4.53 -5.16
C GLY A 44 1.62 4.41 -6.65
N VAL A 45 0.44 3.89 -7.01
CA VAL A 45 -0.02 3.74 -8.40
C VAL A 45 -1.33 4.50 -8.59
N ALA A 46 -1.46 5.21 -9.71
CA ALA A 46 -2.67 5.93 -10.06
C ALA A 46 -3.76 4.94 -10.50
N HIS A 47 -4.91 4.91 -9.83
CA HIS A 47 -6.00 4.00 -10.18
C HIS A 47 -6.47 4.17 -11.65
N SER A 48 -6.48 5.39 -12.18
CA SER A 48 -7.00 5.67 -13.52
C SER A 48 -6.13 5.15 -14.66
N THR A 49 -4.80 5.07 -14.46
CA THR A 49 -3.83 4.72 -15.52
C THR A 49 -2.96 3.52 -15.17
N GLY A 50 -2.95 3.07 -13.93
CA GLY A 50 -2.07 2.01 -13.44
C GLY A 50 -0.59 2.41 -13.41
N GLU A 51 -0.27 3.68 -13.65
CA GLU A 51 1.11 4.16 -13.65
C GLU A 51 1.57 4.47 -12.23
N GLU A 52 2.80 4.05 -11.92
CA GLU A 52 3.47 4.43 -10.68
C GLU A 52 3.74 5.94 -10.66
N PHE A 53 3.39 6.59 -9.55
CA PHE A 53 3.68 8.01 -9.34
C PHE A 53 4.71 8.27 -8.24
N ASP A 54 4.91 7.33 -7.30
CA ASP A 54 5.88 7.48 -6.21
C ASP A 54 6.27 6.11 -5.59
N ALA A 55 7.49 6.01 -5.04
CA ALA A 55 7.99 4.80 -4.37
C ALA A 55 9.23 5.09 -3.49
N SER A 56 9.48 4.23 -2.49
CA SER A 56 10.62 4.28 -1.56
C SER A 56 11.55 3.08 -1.63
#